data_AF-A0A3C1FKD7-F1
#
_entry.id   AF-A0A3C1FKD7-F1
#
_cell.length_a   1.000
_cell.length_b   1.000
_cell.length_c   1.000
_cell.angle_alpha   90.00
_cell.angle_beta   90.00
_cell.angle_gamma   90.00
#
_symmetry.space_group_name_H-M   'P 1'
#
loop_
_entity.id
_entity.type
_entity.pdbx_description
1 polymer ?
#
loop_
_entity_poly.entity_id
_entity_poly.type
_entity_poly.pdbx_seq_one_letter_code
_entity_poly.pdbx_strand_id
1 'polypeptide(L)'
;TSWYDKVPSKFEGWGQAEFAEAGFRAVPNCVVRRSAYIAPGVVLMPSFVNLGAYVDEGTMVDTWATVGSCAQIGKNCHISGGAGIGGVLEPLQANPVIIEDNCFIGARSEVAEGVIVREGAVLSMGVYIGASTKIIDRATGEIFRGEVPAYSVVVPGTLPAAPAGDGGPRPSLYCAVIIKQVDASTRSKTSVNELLRD
;
A
#
# COMPACT_ATOMS: atom_id res chain seq x y z
N THR A 1 11.36 11.04 -27.44
CA THR A 1 10.09 10.27 -27.43
C THR A 1 8.97 11.23 -27.14
N SER A 2 7.91 11.22 -27.95
CA SER A 2 6.78 12.14 -27.79
C SER A 2 5.62 11.42 -27.09
N TRP A 3 5.01 12.08 -26.12
CA TRP A 3 3.77 11.66 -25.45
C TRP A 3 2.69 12.74 -25.65
N TYR A 4 1.42 12.38 -25.44
CA TYR A 4 0.29 13.30 -25.48
C TYR A 4 -0.44 13.25 -24.13
N ASP A 5 -0.07 14.14 -23.22
CA ASP A 5 -0.68 14.31 -21.90
C ASP A 5 -0.64 15.80 -21.52
N LYS A 6 -1.52 16.21 -20.59
CA LYS A 6 -1.65 17.58 -20.08
C LYS A 6 -1.07 17.77 -18.67
N VAL A 7 -0.61 16.68 -18.05
CA VAL A 7 0.02 16.72 -16.72
C VAL A 7 1.53 16.64 -16.86
N PRO A 8 2.29 17.68 -16.50
CA PRO A 8 3.73 17.67 -16.59
C PRO A 8 4.36 16.72 -15.56
N SER A 9 5.61 16.32 -15.82
CA SER A 9 6.44 15.59 -14.86
C SER A 9 6.77 16.46 -13.65
N LYS A 10 6.93 15.84 -12.48
CA LYS A 10 7.54 16.50 -11.30
C LYS A 10 8.95 17.00 -11.60
N PHE A 11 9.68 16.25 -12.43
CA PHE A 11 11.09 16.51 -12.75
C PHE A 11 11.29 17.41 -14.00
N GLU A 12 10.22 17.96 -14.56
CA GLU A 12 10.34 18.89 -15.68
C GLU A 12 11.13 20.13 -15.23
N GLY A 13 12.27 20.39 -15.88
CA GLY A 13 13.18 21.49 -15.55
C GLY A 13 14.14 21.21 -14.39
N TRP A 14 14.14 20.01 -13.78
CA TRP A 14 15.04 19.69 -12.68
C TRP A 14 16.45 19.35 -13.16
N GLY A 15 17.44 19.91 -12.48
CA GLY A 15 18.85 19.57 -12.56
C GLY A 15 19.38 19.00 -11.25
N GLN A 16 20.70 19.00 -11.09
CA GLN A 16 21.35 18.42 -9.91
C GLN A 16 20.98 19.13 -8.60
N ALA A 17 20.80 20.45 -8.63
CA ALA A 17 20.52 21.25 -7.44
C ALA A 17 19.14 20.88 -6.84
N GLU A 18 18.11 20.77 -7.68
CA GLU A 18 16.76 20.44 -7.25
C GLU A 18 16.69 19.01 -6.67
N PHE A 19 17.38 18.05 -7.28
CA PHE A 19 17.48 16.69 -6.72
C PHE A 19 18.27 16.64 -5.42
N ALA A 20 19.36 17.40 -5.31
CA ALA A 20 20.16 17.47 -4.09
C ALA A 20 19.38 18.10 -2.92
N GLU A 21 18.62 19.16 -3.19
CA GLU A 21 17.74 19.80 -2.21
C GLU A 21 16.59 18.87 -1.79
N ALA A 22 15.96 18.17 -2.74
CA ALA A 22 14.83 17.30 -2.44
C ALA A 22 15.24 16.00 -1.70
N GLY A 23 16.49 15.55 -1.85
CA GLY A 23 17.07 14.51 -1.00
C GLY A 23 16.53 13.09 -1.18
N PHE A 24 15.78 12.80 -2.25
CA PHE A 24 15.32 11.45 -2.59
C PHE A 24 16.05 10.88 -3.82
N ARG A 25 15.95 9.56 -4.03
CA ARG A 25 16.53 8.87 -5.18
C ARG A 25 15.47 8.53 -6.22
N ALA A 26 15.60 9.08 -7.43
CA ALA A 26 14.78 8.73 -8.59
C ALA A 26 15.56 7.80 -9.53
N VAL A 27 15.28 6.49 -9.47
CA VAL A 27 15.95 5.50 -10.31
C VAL A 27 15.33 5.52 -11.72
N PRO A 28 16.12 5.57 -12.80
CA PRO A 28 15.59 5.46 -14.16
C PRO A 28 14.87 4.11 -14.36
N ASN A 29 13.64 4.07 -14.85
CA ASN A 29 12.82 5.12 -15.46
C ASN A 29 11.54 5.45 -14.65
N CYS A 30 11.66 5.71 -13.34
CA CYS A 30 10.52 6.11 -12.50
C CYS A 30 9.78 7.34 -13.04
N VAL A 31 8.46 7.38 -12.84
CA VAL A 31 7.57 8.43 -13.34
C VAL A 31 6.80 9.05 -12.19
N VAL A 32 6.93 10.37 -12.03
CA VAL A 32 6.20 11.12 -11.00
C VAL A 32 5.51 12.31 -11.65
N ARG A 33 4.20 12.43 -11.45
CA ARG A 33 3.43 13.59 -11.94
C ARG A 33 3.63 14.82 -11.05
N ARG A 34 3.62 16.01 -11.65
CA ARG A 34 3.67 17.28 -10.92
C ARG A 34 2.52 17.35 -9.91
N SER A 35 2.77 17.97 -8.76
CA SER A 35 1.98 18.03 -7.50
C SER A 35 2.25 16.93 -6.47
N ALA A 36 2.80 15.78 -6.87
CA ALA A 36 3.18 14.75 -5.89
C ALA A 36 4.36 15.21 -5.02
N TYR A 37 4.23 15.02 -3.71
CA TYR A 37 5.31 15.24 -2.76
C TYR A 37 6.08 13.93 -2.52
N ILE A 38 7.40 14.05 -2.53
CA ILE A 38 8.34 12.96 -2.27
C ILE A 38 9.34 13.49 -1.25
N ALA A 39 9.35 12.90 -0.06
CA ALA A 39 10.18 13.34 1.04
C ALA A 39 11.65 12.91 0.92
N PRO A 40 12.57 13.51 1.70
CA PRO A 40 13.96 13.08 1.77
C PRO A 40 14.12 11.60 2.17
N GLY A 41 15.16 10.95 1.66
CA GLY A 41 15.47 9.55 1.94
C GLY A 41 14.59 8.55 1.19
N VAL A 42 13.53 8.98 0.50
CA VAL A 42 12.71 8.08 -0.33
C VAL A 42 13.53 7.50 -1.49
N VAL A 43 13.26 6.24 -1.83
CA VAL A 43 13.82 5.58 -3.01
C VAL A 43 12.69 5.19 -3.96
N LEU A 44 12.67 5.79 -5.14
CA LEU A 44 11.77 5.46 -6.22
C LEU A 44 12.51 4.56 -7.22
N MET A 45 12.21 3.27 -7.18
CA MET A 45 12.57 2.33 -8.25
C MET A 45 11.72 2.63 -9.50
N PRO A 46 11.90 1.95 -10.66
CA PRO A 46 11.02 2.12 -11.82
C PRO A 46 9.54 1.89 -11.47
N SER A 47 8.82 2.95 -11.14
CA SER A 47 7.51 2.98 -10.49
C SER A 47 6.71 4.20 -10.97
N PHE A 48 5.44 4.29 -10.58
CA PHE A 48 4.58 5.43 -10.90
C PHE A 48 4.00 6.09 -9.64
N VAL A 49 4.16 7.40 -9.50
CA VAL A 49 3.53 8.21 -8.45
C VAL A 49 2.67 9.30 -9.08
N ASN A 50 1.38 9.29 -8.76
CA ASN A 50 0.39 10.14 -9.39
C ASN A 50 0.16 11.46 -8.64
N LEU A 51 -0.62 12.36 -9.25
CA LEU A 51 -0.92 13.70 -8.75
C LEU A 51 -1.46 13.70 -7.31
N GLY A 52 -1.06 14.71 -6.53
CA GLY A 52 -1.51 14.91 -5.16
C GLY A 52 -1.07 13.84 -4.14
N ALA A 53 -0.34 12.80 -4.57
CA ALA A 53 0.19 11.80 -3.64
C ALA A 53 1.22 12.43 -2.70
N TYR A 54 1.31 11.89 -1.49
CA TYR A 54 2.31 12.25 -0.49
C TYR A 54 3.08 11.00 -0.09
N VAL A 55 4.39 10.99 -0.32
CA VAL A 55 5.28 9.88 0.06
C VAL A 55 6.29 10.41 1.07
N ASP A 56 6.15 9.99 2.33
CA ASP A 56 6.93 10.51 3.45
C ASP A 56 8.30 9.82 3.62
N GLU A 57 9.10 10.36 4.53
CA GLU A 57 10.54 10.10 4.69
C GLU A 57 10.91 8.61 4.80
N GLY A 58 12.03 8.24 4.18
CA GLY A 58 12.61 6.89 4.29
C GLY A 58 11.82 5.77 3.61
N THR A 59 10.71 6.09 2.93
CA THR A 59 9.89 5.08 2.24
C THR A 59 10.56 4.54 0.97
N MET A 60 10.42 3.23 0.75
CA MET A 60 10.85 2.54 -0.46
C MET A 60 9.65 2.23 -1.36
N VAL A 61 9.72 2.69 -2.61
CA VAL A 61 8.72 2.39 -3.66
C VAL A 61 9.41 1.53 -4.71
N ASP A 62 9.14 0.22 -4.68
CA ASP A 62 9.84 -0.77 -5.48
C ASP A 62 9.39 -0.81 -6.95
N THR A 63 10.13 -1.59 -7.74
CA THR A 63 9.92 -1.74 -9.18
C THR A 63 8.48 -2.16 -9.48
N TRP A 64 7.84 -1.42 -10.37
CA TRP A 64 6.45 -1.55 -10.81
C TRP A 64 5.41 -1.30 -9.73
N ALA A 65 5.79 -0.79 -8.56
CA ALA A 65 4.83 -0.28 -7.61
C ALA A 65 4.12 0.97 -8.15
N THR A 66 2.90 1.19 -7.70
CA THR A 66 2.09 2.36 -8.06
C THR A 66 1.58 3.05 -6.80
N VAL A 67 1.80 4.36 -6.72
CA VAL A 67 1.19 5.23 -5.71
C VAL A 67 0.18 6.13 -6.42
N GLY A 68 -1.10 5.84 -6.22
CA GLY A 68 -2.23 6.47 -6.88
C GLY A 68 -2.46 7.93 -6.48
N SER A 69 -3.39 8.60 -7.14
CA SER A 69 -3.67 10.01 -6.89
C SER A 69 -4.15 10.24 -5.47
N CYS A 70 -3.64 11.28 -4.82
CA CYS A 70 -3.95 11.66 -3.44
C CYS A 70 -3.59 10.62 -2.36
N ALA A 71 -3.01 9.47 -2.72
CA ALA A 71 -2.61 8.45 -1.75
C ALA A 71 -1.58 9.03 -0.75
N GLN A 72 -1.74 8.68 0.52
CA GLN A 72 -0.86 9.11 1.61
C GLN A 72 -0.03 7.92 2.08
N ILE A 73 1.28 7.99 1.87
CA ILE A 73 2.24 6.97 2.31
C ILE A 73 3.09 7.58 3.41
N GLY A 74 3.00 6.99 4.60
CA GLY A 74 3.74 7.37 5.80
C GLY A 74 5.24 7.11 5.70
N LYS A 75 5.92 7.30 6.82
CA LYS A 75 7.39 7.18 6.94
C LYS A 75 7.81 5.73 7.01
N ASN A 76 9.01 5.45 6.49
CA ASN A 76 9.65 4.13 6.58
C ASN A 76 8.76 2.98 6.08
N CYS A 77 7.88 3.26 5.12
CA CYS A 77 7.07 2.25 4.49
C CYS A 77 7.89 1.50 3.44
N HIS A 78 7.52 0.25 3.18
CA HIS A 78 8.05 -0.51 2.06
C HIS A 78 6.90 -0.96 1.15
N ILE A 79 6.76 -0.29 0.02
CA ILE A 79 5.80 -0.64 -1.04
C ILE A 79 6.52 -1.56 -2.01
N SER A 80 6.35 -2.87 -1.82
CA SER A 80 7.12 -3.90 -2.55
C SER A 80 6.78 -3.97 -4.03
N GLY A 81 7.61 -4.69 -4.79
CA GLY A 81 7.52 -4.74 -6.25
C GLY A 81 6.13 -5.12 -6.78
N GLY A 82 5.59 -4.26 -7.63
CA GLY A 82 4.26 -4.44 -8.23
C GLY A 82 3.09 -4.29 -7.28
N ALA A 83 3.29 -3.78 -6.07
CA ALA A 83 2.17 -3.42 -5.20
C ALA A 83 1.50 -2.13 -5.68
N GLY A 84 0.18 -2.09 -5.68
CA GLY A 84 -0.60 -0.91 -6.06
C GLY A 84 -1.31 -0.28 -4.87
N ILE A 85 -1.14 1.03 -4.74
CA ILE A 85 -1.89 1.87 -3.82
C ILE A 85 -2.86 2.70 -4.68
N GLY A 86 -4.15 2.39 -4.57
CA GLY A 86 -5.20 2.97 -5.39
C GLY A 86 -5.32 4.48 -5.24
N GLY A 87 -5.61 5.16 -6.35
CA GLY A 87 -5.86 6.60 -6.34
C GLY A 87 -7.33 6.91 -6.03
N VAL A 88 -7.57 8.00 -5.32
CA VAL A 88 -8.91 8.54 -5.07
C VAL A 88 -8.85 10.04 -5.33
N LEU A 89 -9.60 10.52 -6.32
CA LEU A 89 -9.69 11.95 -6.65
C LEU A 89 -11.12 12.46 -6.50
N GLU A 90 -12.07 11.62 -6.92
CA GLU A 90 -13.48 11.81 -6.70
C GLU A 90 -14.04 10.53 -6.02
N PRO A 91 -15.06 10.69 -5.17
CA PRO A 91 -15.73 11.95 -4.83
C PRO A 91 -14.92 12.78 -3.81
N LEU A 92 -15.13 14.11 -3.76
CA LEU A 92 -14.30 15.04 -2.97
C LEU A 92 -14.28 14.75 -1.45
N GLN A 93 -15.34 14.15 -0.93
CA GLN A 93 -15.47 13.75 0.46
C GLN A 93 -14.82 12.40 0.78
N ALA A 94 -14.39 11.63 -0.23
CA ALA A 94 -13.75 10.36 0.01
C ALA A 94 -12.34 10.56 0.52
N ASN A 95 -11.99 9.85 1.58
CA ASN A 95 -10.62 9.77 2.01
C ASN A 95 -9.78 9.08 0.93
N PRO A 96 -8.54 9.53 0.71
CA PRO A 96 -7.60 8.78 -0.10
C PRO A 96 -7.24 7.46 0.55
N VAL A 97 -6.55 6.59 -0.19
CA VAL A 97 -5.88 5.44 0.43
C VAL A 97 -4.75 5.94 1.31
N ILE A 98 -4.70 5.44 2.55
CA ILE A 98 -3.71 5.83 3.55
C ILE A 98 -2.93 4.59 3.97
N ILE A 99 -1.61 4.64 3.84
CA ILE A 99 -0.67 3.67 4.39
C ILE A 99 0.10 4.42 5.48
N GLU A 100 -0.19 4.15 6.74
CA GLU A 100 0.47 4.82 7.87
C GLU A 100 1.93 4.37 8.04
N ASP A 101 2.64 5.01 8.96
CA ASP A 101 4.08 4.83 9.18
C ASP A 101 4.46 3.35 9.43
N ASN A 102 5.66 2.98 9.00
CA ASN A 102 6.31 1.68 9.25
C ASN A 102 5.57 0.46 8.65
N CYS A 103 4.64 0.67 7.72
CA CYS A 103 3.93 -0.40 7.04
C CYS A 103 4.82 -1.14 6.03
N PHE A 104 4.63 -2.45 5.94
CA PHE A 104 5.19 -3.26 4.87
C PHE A 104 4.06 -3.77 3.98
N ILE A 105 4.08 -3.42 2.70
CA ILE A 105 3.11 -3.88 1.70
C ILE A 105 3.82 -4.86 0.77
N GLY A 106 3.51 -6.14 0.91
CA GLY A 106 4.14 -7.21 0.16
C GLY A 106 3.91 -7.14 -1.34
N ALA A 107 4.78 -7.81 -2.10
CA ALA A 107 4.75 -7.75 -3.55
C ALA A 107 3.41 -8.22 -4.12
N ARG A 108 2.95 -7.55 -5.17
CA ARG A 108 1.67 -7.86 -5.87
C ARG A 108 0.42 -7.71 -5.00
N SER A 109 0.52 -7.03 -3.86
CA SER A 109 -0.64 -6.64 -3.07
C SER A 109 -1.26 -5.36 -3.61
N GLU A 110 -2.56 -5.17 -3.37
CA GLU A 110 -3.31 -3.99 -3.82
C GLU A 110 -4.13 -3.43 -2.65
N VAL A 111 -4.05 -2.14 -2.41
CA VAL A 111 -4.87 -1.43 -1.41
C VAL A 111 -5.57 -0.27 -2.11
N ALA A 112 -6.90 -0.27 -2.13
CA ALA A 112 -7.68 0.64 -2.97
C ALA A 112 -8.90 1.24 -2.23
N GLU A 113 -9.61 2.15 -2.90
CA GLU A 113 -10.95 2.62 -2.49
C GLU A 113 -11.01 3.28 -1.10
N GLY A 114 -9.98 4.06 -0.74
CA GLY A 114 -9.94 4.79 0.53
C GLY A 114 -9.63 3.94 1.75
N VAL A 115 -9.16 2.71 1.54
CA VAL A 115 -8.72 1.83 2.63
C VAL A 115 -7.56 2.48 3.41
N ILE A 116 -7.59 2.29 4.73
CA ILE A 116 -6.53 2.71 5.64
C ILE A 116 -5.79 1.48 6.14
N VAL A 117 -4.48 1.44 5.93
CA VAL A 117 -3.59 0.45 6.56
C VAL A 117 -2.87 1.15 7.68
N ARG A 118 -3.22 0.77 8.92
CA ARG A 118 -2.71 1.43 10.12
C ARG A 118 -1.27 1.08 10.42
N GLU A 119 -0.65 1.91 11.25
CA GLU A 119 0.77 1.92 11.56
C GLU A 119 1.35 0.53 11.80
N GLY A 120 2.51 0.26 11.19
CA GLY A 120 3.32 -0.93 11.44
C GLY A 120 2.74 -2.24 10.92
N ALA A 121 1.58 -2.21 10.25
CA ALA A 121 0.99 -3.40 9.65
C ALA A 121 1.87 -4.02 8.56
N VAL A 122 1.77 -5.33 8.40
CA VAL A 122 2.54 -6.13 7.45
C VAL A 122 1.57 -6.92 6.59
N LEU A 123 1.40 -6.51 5.33
CA LEU A 123 0.69 -7.29 4.33
C LEU A 123 1.70 -8.20 3.63
N SER A 124 1.40 -9.50 3.59
CA SER A 124 2.11 -10.47 2.75
C SER A 124 1.92 -10.17 1.26
N MET A 125 2.48 -11.02 0.41
CA MET A 125 2.24 -10.94 -1.04
C MET A 125 0.79 -11.30 -1.40
N GLY A 126 0.25 -10.67 -2.44
CA GLY A 126 -1.06 -10.99 -3.01
C GLY A 126 -2.25 -10.69 -2.10
N VAL A 127 -2.10 -9.73 -1.19
CA VAL A 127 -3.19 -9.23 -0.35
C VAL A 127 -3.92 -8.10 -1.09
N TYR A 128 -5.22 -8.25 -1.33
CA TYR A 128 -6.06 -7.34 -2.09
C TYR A 128 -7.16 -6.77 -1.21
N ILE A 129 -7.09 -5.49 -0.88
CA ILE A 129 -8.02 -4.83 0.03
C ILE A 129 -8.65 -3.62 -0.66
N GLY A 130 -9.94 -3.73 -0.98
CA GLY A 130 -10.82 -2.60 -1.31
C GLY A 130 -11.86 -2.39 -0.23
N ALA A 131 -12.79 -1.46 -0.45
CA ALA A 131 -13.84 -1.10 0.51
C ALA A 131 -14.78 -2.29 0.83
N SER A 132 -14.92 -3.23 -0.11
CA SER A 132 -15.78 -4.42 0.03
C SER A 132 -15.06 -5.65 0.58
N THR A 133 -13.73 -5.66 0.63
CA THR A 133 -12.95 -6.83 1.05
C THR A 133 -13.28 -7.21 2.49
N LYS A 134 -13.43 -8.51 2.75
CA LYS A 134 -13.48 -9.03 4.13
C LYS A 134 -12.07 -9.15 4.67
N ILE A 135 -11.82 -8.49 5.80
CA ILE A 135 -10.59 -8.64 6.56
C ILE A 135 -10.98 -9.34 7.86
N ILE A 136 -10.59 -10.60 8.05
CA ILE A 136 -10.98 -11.38 9.22
C ILE A 136 -9.81 -11.59 10.17
N ASP A 137 -10.02 -11.37 11.45
CA ASP A 137 -9.09 -11.82 12.48
C ASP A 137 -9.27 -13.31 12.75
N ARG A 138 -8.22 -14.10 12.52
CA ARG A 138 -8.25 -15.55 12.70
C ARG A 138 -8.51 -15.96 14.15
N ALA A 139 -8.02 -15.20 15.12
CA ALA A 139 -8.12 -15.52 16.55
C ALA A 139 -9.51 -15.20 17.11
N THR A 140 -10.09 -14.06 16.70
CA THR A 140 -11.38 -13.59 17.25
C THR A 140 -12.58 -13.89 16.35
N GLY A 141 -12.36 -14.10 15.05
CA GLY A 141 -13.42 -14.20 14.04
C GLY A 141 -14.05 -12.86 13.65
N GLU A 142 -13.58 -11.74 14.21
CA GLU A 142 -14.07 -10.41 13.89
C GLU A 142 -13.76 -10.03 12.43
N ILE A 143 -14.71 -9.35 11.77
CA ILE A 143 -14.59 -8.94 10.37
C ILE A 143 -14.56 -7.42 10.27
N PHE A 144 -13.44 -6.89 9.76
CA PHE A 144 -13.23 -5.49 9.44
C PHE A 144 -13.52 -5.21 7.95
N ARG A 145 -13.68 -3.92 7.63
CA ARG A 145 -13.78 -3.35 6.26
C ARG A 145 -13.17 -1.98 6.21
N GLY A 146 -12.51 -1.66 5.11
CA GLY A 146 -11.94 -0.33 4.88
C GLY A 146 -10.73 0.00 5.75
N GLU A 147 -10.41 -0.81 6.76
CA GLU A 147 -9.33 -0.53 7.70
C GLU A 147 -8.63 -1.82 8.13
N VAL A 148 -7.29 -1.83 8.03
CA VAL A 148 -6.43 -2.84 8.64
C VAL A 148 -5.92 -2.27 9.97
N PRO A 149 -6.19 -2.90 11.13
CA PRO A 149 -5.74 -2.40 12.42
C PRO A 149 -4.21 -2.34 12.55
N ALA A 150 -3.72 -1.49 13.44
CA ALA A 150 -2.28 -1.27 13.64
C ALA A 150 -1.55 -2.58 13.98
N TYR A 151 -0.32 -2.71 13.47
CA TYR A 151 0.56 -3.85 13.71
C TYR A 151 -0.04 -5.23 13.37
N SER A 152 -1.05 -5.26 12.48
CA SER A 152 -1.62 -6.50 11.97
C SER A 152 -0.68 -7.17 10.96
N VAL A 153 -0.53 -8.49 11.06
CA VAL A 153 0.11 -9.31 10.03
C VAL A 153 -0.99 -9.97 9.20
N VAL A 154 -1.05 -9.63 7.91
CA VAL A 154 -2.16 -9.95 7.02
C VAL A 154 -1.70 -10.83 5.86
N VAL A 155 -2.42 -11.91 5.59
CA VAL A 155 -2.17 -12.83 4.48
C VAL A 155 -3.44 -13.01 3.62
N PRO A 156 -3.32 -13.39 2.34
CA PRO A 156 -4.49 -13.77 1.57
C PRO A 156 -5.09 -15.07 2.11
N GLY A 157 -6.42 -15.15 2.12
CA GLY A 157 -7.12 -16.36 2.54
C GLY A 157 -8.52 -16.44 1.92
N THR A 158 -9.33 -17.34 2.45
CA THR A 158 -10.70 -17.53 1.99
C THR A 158 -11.65 -17.74 3.15
N LEU A 159 -12.90 -17.30 2.96
CA LEU A 159 -14.01 -17.59 3.88
C LEU A 159 -14.97 -18.57 3.21
N PRO A 160 -15.44 -19.60 3.95
CA PRO A 160 -16.45 -20.51 3.43
C PRO A 160 -17.74 -19.75 3.16
N ALA A 161 -18.37 -20.04 2.03
CA ALA A 161 -19.72 -19.56 1.76
C ALA A 161 -20.72 -20.30 2.67
N ALA A 162 -21.80 -19.63 3.05
CA ALA A 162 -22.91 -20.28 3.74
C ALA A 162 -23.41 -21.48 2.90
N PRO A 163 -23.82 -22.61 3.53
CA PRO A 163 -24.33 -23.77 2.80
C PRO A 163 -25.44 -23.37 1.84
N ALA A 164 -25.51 -24.05 0.70
CA ALA A 164 -26.64 -23.90 -0.19
C ALA A 164 -27.93 -24.42 0.48
N GLY A 165 -29.09 -23.95 0.02
CA GLY A 165 -30.39 -24.41 0.57
C GLY A 165 -30.64 -25.91 0.39
N ASP A 166 -29.89 -26.56 -0.50
CA ASP A 166 -29.88 -28.01 -0.75
C ASP A 166 -28.80 -28.77 0.05
N GLY A 167 -28.06 -28.07 0.93
CA GLY A 167 -26.95 -28.64 1.72
C GLY A 167 -25.67 -28.88 0.93
N GLY A 168 -25.62 -28.51 -0.35
CA GLY A 168 -24.44 -28.68 -1.20
C GLY A 168 -23.27 -27.76 -0.80
N PRO A 169 -22.02 -28.19 -1.01
CA PRO A 169 -20.86 -27.34 -0.77
C PRO A 169 -20.85 -26.14 -1.73
N ARG A 170 -20.43 -24.98 -1.22
CA ARG A 170 -20.24 -23.77 -2.03
C ARG A 170 -18.77 -23.36 -2.08
N PRO A 171 -18.32 -22.74 -3.18
CA PRO A 171 -16.95 -22.25 -3.27
C PRO A 171 -16.70 -21.20 -2.19
N SER A 172 -15.49 -21.22 -1.63
CA SER A 172 -15.04 -20.18 -0.71
C SER A 172 -14.74 -18.89 -1.48
N LEU A 173 -14.90 -17.75 -0.82
CA LEU A 173 -14.63 -16.44 -1.40
C LEU A 173 -13.38 -15.84 -0.78
N TYR A 174 -12.67 -15.04 -1.57
CA TYR A 174 -11.46 -14.34 -1.13
C TYR A 174 -11.73 -13.46 0.11
N CYS A 175 -10.75 -13.43 1.00
CA CYS A 175 -10.66 -12.48 2.10
C CYS A 175 -9.18 -12.20 2.44
N ALA A 176 -8.93 -11.10 3.13
CA ALA A 176 -7.68 -10.89 3.85
C ALA A 176 -7.82 -11.46 5.26
N VAL A 177 -6.77 -12.09 5.78
CA VAL A 177 -6.78 -12.73 7.09
C VAL A 177 -5.69 -12.10 7.95
N ILE A 178 -6.07 -11.50 9.07
CA ILE A 178 -5.14 -11.11 10.14
C ILE A 178 -4.78 -12.41 10.88
N ILE A 179 -3.53 -12.84 10.75
CA ILE A 179 -3.05 -14.08 11.40
C ILE A 179 -2.50 -13.82 12.80
N LYS A 180 -2.09 -12.59 13.08
CA LYS A 180 -1.70 -12.08 14.40
C LYS A 180 -1.62 -10.56 14.38
N GLN A 181 -1.69 -9.98 15.57
CA GLN A 181 -1.29 -8.59 15.83
C GLN A 181 -0.07 -8.62 16.74
N VAL A 182 0.90 -7.77 16.44
CA VAL A 182 2.11 -7.61 17.27
C VAL A 182 2.10 -6.24 17.93
N ASP A 183 2.92 -6.05 18.95
CA ASP A 183 3.17 -4.71 19.48
C ASP A 183 4.31 -4.00 18.72
N ALA A 184 4.43 -2.69 18.91
CA ALA A 184 5.46 -1.87 18.29
C ALA A 184 6.89 -2.34 18.59
N SER A 185 7.17 -2.80 19.83
CA SER A 185 8.48 -3.32 20.22
C SER A 185 8.81 -4.60 19.46
N THR A 186 7.86 -5.53 19.37
CA THR A 186 7.98 -6.76 18.58
C THR A 186 8.19 -6.44 17.11
N ARG A 187 7.39 -5.54 16.52
CA ARG A 187 7.52 -5.10 15.12
C ARG A 187 8.90 -4.52 14.79
N SER A 188 9.52 -3.80 15.73
CA SER A 188 10.84 -3.18 15.56
C SER A 188 12.02 -4.16 15.62
N LYS A 189 11.84 -5.32 16.27
CA LYS A 189 12.91 -6.30 16.51
C LYS A 189 12.80 -7.52 15.60
N THR A 190 11.59 -7.85 15.16
CA THR A 190 11.31 -9.04 14.35
C THR A 190 11.34 -8.68 12.87
N SER A 191 12.04 -9.49 12.08
CA SER A 191 12.07 -9.30 10.63
C SER A 191 10.70 -9.57 10.01
N VAL A 192 10.40 -8.93 8.88
CA VAL A 192 9.15 -9.17 8.13
C VAL A 192 8.99 -10.66 7.80
N ASN A 193 10.08 -11.35 7.45
CA ASN A 193 10.06 -12.78 7.13
C ASN A 193 9.70 -13.65 8.33
N GLU A 194 10.16 -13.31 9.53
CA GLU A 194 9.77 -14.02 10.76
C GLU A 194 8.31 -13.76 11.11
N LEU A 195 7.83 -12.51 10.95
CA LEU A 195 6.43 -12.19 11.15
C LEU A 195 5.50 -12.99 10.21
N LEU A 196 5.93 -13.30 8.99
CA LEU A 196 5.11 -14.02 8.01
C LEU A 196 5.17 -15.55 8.10
N ARG A 197 6.13 -16.13 8.84
CA ARG A 197 6.34 -17.59 8.91
C ARG A 197 5.42 -18.33 9.88
N ASP A 198 5.00 -17.65 10.96
CA ASP A 198 4.16 -18.21 12.03
C ASP A 198 2.73 -17.65 11.99
#